data_AF-A0A2W2EN53-F1
#
_entry.id   AF-A0A2W2EN53-F1
#
_cell.length_a   1.000
_cell.length_b   1.000
_cell.length_c   1.000
_cell.angle_alpha   90.00
_cell.angle_beta   90.00
_cell.angle_gamma   90.00
#
_symmetry.space_group_name_H-M   'P 1'
#
loop_
_entity.id
_entity.type
_entity.pdbx_description
1 polymer ?
#
loop_
_entity_poly.entity_id
_entity_poly.type
_entity_poly.pdbx_seq_one_letter_code
_entity_poly.pdbx_strand_id
1 'polypeptide(L)'
;MAPGDLDIARRVVRGFLAALGDDALMGQAAQAVIEAGGGVADLETLLRHVRQVEQTGDLGIDRPWRWLAVVAAEAQRLGDHHLVADIGYFVFVWDTRLRSRIVAGEPISMLQLPPVEAVRDVYSTALSALAEVDPGHLIADRTGTTTASTLRTAIAHIVLDADPPYPAEVSAEARRLVQG
;
A
#
# COMPACT_ATOMS: atom_id res chain seq x y z
N MET A 1 3.86 3.65 16.43
CA MET A 1 2.44 3.85 16.07
C MET A 1 1.81 4.75 17.10
N ALA A 2 1.12 5.78 16.67
CA ALA A 2 0.36 6.69 17.52
C ALA A 2 -1.07 6.15 17.76
N PRO A 3 -1.72 6.54 18.88
CA PRO A 3 -3.14 6.25 19.09
C PRO A 3 -3.99 6.80 17.93
N GLY A 4 -4.84 5.96 17.35
CA GLY A 4 -5.73 6.34 16.25
C GLY A 4 -5.17 6.11 14.84
N ASP A 5 -3.92 5.67 14.69
CA ASP A 5 -3.31 5.39 13.38
C ASP A 5 -4.13 4.38 12.55
N LEU A 6 -4.71 3.36 13.19
CA LEU A 6 -5.55 2.36 12.52
C LEU A 6 -6.81 2.99 11.90
N ASP A 7 -7.50 3.85 12.65
CA ASP A 7 -8.73 4.49 12.18
C ASP A 7 -8.43 5.55 11.10
N ILE A 8 -7.32 6.27 11.27
CA ILE A 8 -6.83 7.22 10.27
C ILE A 8 -6.51 6.48 8.97
N ALA A 9 -5.73 5.40 9.04
CA ALA A 9 -5.38 4.57 7.89
C ALA A 9 -6.62 4.03 7.20
N ARG A 10 -7.57 3.46 7.96
CA ARG A 10 -8.84 2.96 7.40
C ARG A 10 -9.56 4.04 6.61
N ARG A 11 -9.66 5.26 7.15
CA ARG A 11 -10.32 6.38 6.49
C ARG A 11 -9.59 6.80 5.20
N VAL A 12 -8.28 7.03 5.25
CA VAL A 12 -7.55 7.56 4.08
C VAL A 12 -7.38 6.52 2.98
N VAL A 13 -7.13 5.26 3.34
CA VAL A 13 -6.99 4.15 2.38
C VAL A 13 -8.33 3.91 1.69
N ARG A 14 -9.44 3.80 2.43
CA ARG A 14 -10.76 3.65 1.82
C ARG A 14 -11.17 4.87 1.00
N GLY A 15 -10.79 6.07 1.42
CA GLY A 15 -11.00 7.28 0.63
C GLY A 15 -10.33 7.18 -0.75
N PHE A 16 -9.10 6.66 -0.81
CA PHE A 16 -8.43 6.42 -2.08
C PHE A 16 -9.07 5.31 -2.89
N LEU A 17 -9.40 4.17 -2.27
CA LEU A 17 -10.04 3.05 -2.96
C LEU A 17 -11.41 3.45 -3.54
N ALA A 18 -12.15 4.31 -2.84
CA ALA A 18 -13.42 4.88 -3.31
C ALA A 18 -13.26 5.84 -4.50
N ALA A 19 -12.07 6.45 -4.64
CA ALA A 19 -11.76 7.39 -5.70
C ALA A 19 -11.26 6.71 -7.00
N LEU A 20 -11.03 5.40 -7.00
CA LEU A 20 -10.50 4.70 -8.17
C LEU A 20 -11.32 4.98 -9.44
N GLY A 21 -10.61 5.40 -10.48
CA GLY A 21 -11.17 5.78 -11.78
C GLY A 21 -11.43 7.27 -11.96
N ASP A 22 -11.22 8.08 -10.92
CA ASP A 22 -11.27 9.54 -10.98
C ASP A 22 -9.91 10.10 -10.54
N ASP A 23 -9.09 10.53 -11.50
CA ASP A 23 -7.72 11.00 -11.24
C ASP A 23 -7.67 12.18 -10.27
N ALA A 24 -8.66 13.08 -10.31
CA ALA A 24 -8.68 14.25 -9.42
C ALA A 24 -8.97 13.83 -7.98
N LEU A 25 -9.96 12.94 -7.77
CA LEU A 25 -10.25 12.40 -6.44
C LEU A 25 -9.13 11.49 -5.94
N MET A 26 -8.50 10.70 -6.83
CA MET A 26 -7.36 9.86 -6.48
C MET A 26 -6.18 10.70 -5.99
N GLY A 27 -5.87 11.80 -6.67
CA GLY A 27 -4.82 12.73 -6.26
C GLY A 27 -5.08 13.34 -4.86
N GLN A 28 -6.31 13.77 -4.60
CA GLN A 28 -6.72 14.29 -3.29
C GLN A 28 -6.65 13.23 -2.18
N ALA A 29 -7.11 12.02 -2.47
CA ALA A 29 -7.07 10.94 -1.49
C ALA A 29 -5.64 10.46 -1.21
N ALA A 30 -4.78 10.42 -2.23
CA ALA A 30 -3.36 10.13 -2.07
C ALA A 30 -2.66 11.19 -1.22
N GLN A 31 -3.01 12.46 -1.39
CA GLN A 31 -2.51 13.55 -0.55
C GLN A 31 -2.85 13.32 0.94
N ALA A 32 -4.07 12.86 1.24
CA ALA A 32 -4.45 12.51 2.62
C ALA A 32 -3.62 11.34 3.20
N VAL A 33 -3.20 10.38 2.37
CA VAL A 33 -2.29 9.30 2.78
C VAL A 33 -0.89 9.85 3.09
N ILE A 34 -0.38 10.77 2.26
CA ILE A 34 0.91 11.44 2.50
C ILE A 34 0.90 12.16 3.84
N GLU A 35 -0.13 12.97 4.11
CA GLU A 35 -0.26 13.75 5.34
C GLU A 35 -0.36 12.85 6.57
N ALA A 36 -1.19 11.80 6.52
CA ALA A 36 -1.33 10.84 7.61
C ALA A 36 -0.02 10.10 7.91
N GLY A 37 0.74 9.75 6.87
CA GLY A 37 2.02 9.08 6.99
C GLY A 37 3.22 9.98 7.31
N GLY A 38 3.00 11.28 7.52
CA GLY A 38 4.07 12.25 7.77
C GLY A 38 5.03 12.45 6.58
N GLY A 39 4.53 12.21 5.37
CA GLY A 39 5.24 12.40 4.13
C GLY A 39 5.30 13.86 3.68
N VAL A 40 5.95 14.09 2.54
CA VAL A 40 6.12 15.42 1.98
C VAL A 40 4.96 15.75 1.04
N ALA A 41 4.12 16.69 1.46
CA ALA A 41 2.89 17.10 0.80
C ALA A 41 3.08 17.98 -0.44
N ASP A 42 4.20 18.70 -0.52
CA ASP A 42 4.40 19.74 -1.54
C ASP A 42 5.88 19.87 -1.95
N LEU A 43 6.09 20.46 -3.13
CA LEU A 43 7.42 20.64 -3.72
C LEU A 43 8.34 21.56 -2.90
N GLU A 44 7.79 22.57 -2.23
CA GLU A 44 8.60 23.51 -1.44
C GLU A 44 9.20 22.79 -0.22
N THR A 45 8.38 22.03 0.49
CA THR A 45 8.79 21.18 1.60
C THR A 45 9.78 20.12 1.13
N LEU A 46 9.59 19.54 -0.05
CA LEU A 46 10.55 18.61 -0.64
C LEU A 46 11.91 19.27 -0.88
N LEU A 47 11.93 20.44 -1.52
CA LEU A 47 13.18 21.18 -1.77
C LEU A 47 13.89 21.59 -0.47
N ARG A 48 13.12 21.87 0.59
CA ARG A 48 13.67 22.13 1.93
C ARG A 48 14.32 20.88 2.52
N HIS A 49 13.67 19.72 2.41
CA HIS A 49 14.20 18.44 2.88
C HIS A 49 15.42 17.97 2.09
N VAL A 50 15.49 18.21 0.77
CA VAL A 50 16.67 17.89 -0.05
C VAL A 50 17.93 18.55 0.52
N ARG A 51 17.83 19.79 0.99
CA ARG A 51 18.97 20.49 1.63
C ARG A 51 19.36 19.91 2.99
N GLN A 52 18.45 19.20 3.64
CA GLN A 52 18.65 18.56 4.95
C GLN A 52 18.99 17.06 4.83
N VAL A 53 18.87 16.48 3.63
CA VAL A 53 19.11 15.05 3.42
C VAL A 53 20.57 14.67 3.69
N GLU A 54 21.51 15.58 3.40
CA GLU A 54 22.93 15.37 3.69
C GLU A 54 23.20 15.21 5.20
N GLN A 55 22.30 15.70 6.05
CA GLN A 55 22.43 15.66 7.51
C GLN A 55 21.60 14.54 8.14
N THR A 56 20.43 14.24 7.57
CA THR A 56 19.44 13.33 8.19
C THR A 56 19.29 12.00 7.44
N GLY A 57 19.70 11.93 6.18
CA GLY A 57 19.47 10.79 5.31
C GLY A 57 17.99 10.52 4.97
N ASP A 58 17.07 11.40 5.36
CA ASP A 58 15.63 11.18 5.25
C ASP A 58 14.93 12.30 4.48
N LEU A 59 14.51 12.01 3.24
CA LEU A 59 13.72 12.93 2.42
C LEU A 59 12.26 13.01 2.87
N GLY A 60 11.78 12.05 3.67
CA GLY A 60 10.40 11.95 4.11
C GLY A 60 9.44 11.35 3.08
N ILE A 61 9.88 11.10 1.85
CA ILE A 61 9.05 10.59 0.74
C ILE A 61 8.55 9.16 1.03
N ASP A 62 9.38 8.35 1.70
CA ASP A 62 9.06 6.94 2.00
C ASP A 62 8.20 6.77 3.25
N ARG A 63 8.04 7.83 4.06
CA ARG A 63 7.37 7.75 5.36
C ARG A 63 5.93 7.24 5.27
N PRO A 64 5.10 7.64 4.28
CA PRO A 64 3.74 7.10 4.14
C PRO A 64 3.72 5.59 3.91
N TRP A 65 4.65 5.08 3.10
CA TRP A 65 4.76 3.65 2.81
C TRP A 65 5.19 2.85 4.04
N ARG A 66 6.18 3.35 4.77
CA ARG A 66 6.64 2.73 6.03
C ARG A 66 5.56 2.78 7.10
N TRP A 67 4.82 3.88 7.18
CA TRP A 67 3.68 4.01 8.08
C TRP A 67 2.60 2.98 7.75
N LEU A 68 2.21 2.81 6.48
CA LEU A 68 1.24 1.80 6.06
C LEU A 68 1.70 0.37 6.36
N ALA A 69 2.99 0.05 6.18
CA ALA A 69 3.54 -1.26 6.56
C ALA A 69 3.41 -1.53 8.07
N VAL A 70 3.73 -0.53 8.90
CA VAL A 70 3.59 -0.60 10.36
C VAL A 70 2.12 -0.74 10.78
N VAL A 71 1.21 0.01 10.14
CA VAL A 71 -0.24 -0.09 10.36
C VAL A 71 -0.75 -1.48 9.99
N ALA A 72 -0.35 -2.02 8.83
CA ALA A 72 -0.77 -3.35 8.39
C ALA A 72 -0.33 -4.44 9.38
N ALA A 73 0.92 -4.38 9.86
CA ALA A 73 1.42 -5.32 10.85
C ALA A 73 0.62 -5.29 12.16
N GLU A 74 0.26 -4.10 12.66
CA GLU A 74 -0.54 -3.99 13.88
C GLU A 74 -2.00 -4.39 13.66
N ALA A 75 -2.60 -3.99 12.54
CA ALA A 75 -3.95 -4.41 12.18
C ALA A 75 -4.04 -5.94 12.14
N GLN A 76 -3.04 -6.61 11.55
CA GLN A 76 -2.92 -8.07 11.58
C GLN A 76 -2.81 -8.62 13.00
N ARG A 77 -1.96 -8.01 13.84
CA ARG A 77 -1.79 -8.41 15.26
C ARG A 77 -3.09 -8.32 16.05
N LEU A 78 -3.96 -7.38 15.72
CA LEU A 78 -5.27 -7.16 16.35
C LEU A 78 -6.42 -7.92 15.68
N GLY A 79 -6.16 -8.66 14.59
CA GLY A 79 -7.17 -9.40 13.84
C GLY A 79 -8.05 -8.56 12.90
N ASP A 80 -7.65 -7.32 12.59
CA ASP A 80 -8.35 -6.48 11.60
C ASP A 80 -7.89 -6.82 10.17
N HIS A 81 -8.28 -8.01 9.71
CA HIS A 81 -7.89 -8.52 8.40
C HIS A 81 -8.47 -7.69 7.24
N HIS A 82 -9.61 -7.02 7.44
CA HIS A 82 -10.20 -6.14 6.44
C HIS A 82 -9.34 -4.89 6.21
N LEU A 83 -8.85 -4.25 7.26
CA LEU A 83 -7.93 -3.11 7.09
C LEU A 83 -6.62 -3.53 6.42
N VAL A 84 -6.09 -4.70 6.77
CA VAL A 84 -4.89 -5.24 6.08
C VAL A 84 -5.18 -5.47 4.59
N ALA A 85 -6.34 -6.04 4.25
CA ALA A 85 -6.75 -6.25 2.87
C ALA A 85 -6.88 -4.92 2.10
N ASP A 86 -7.50 -3.90 2.71
CA ASP A 86 -7.62 -2.55 2.14
C ASP A 86 -6.23 -1.94 1.86
N ILE A 87 -5.30 -2.03 2.82
CA ILE A 87 -3.92 -1.53 2.67
C ILE A 87 -3.18 -2.32 1.58
N GLY A 88 -3.30 -3.64 1.59
CA GLY A 88 -2.72 -4.50 0.57
C GLY A 88 -3.22 -4.14 -0.84
N TYR A 89 -4.51 -3.85 -0.99
CA TYR A 89 -5.06 -3.45 -2.27
C TYR A 89 -4.60 -2.06 -2.72
N PHE A 90 -4.54 -1.10 -1.79
CA PHE A 90 -3.99 0.23 -2.05
C PHE A 90 -2.56 0.15 -2.58
N VAL A 91 -1.69 -0.59 -1.90
CA VAL A 91 -0.29 -0.78 -2.33
C VAL A 91 -0.25 -1.47 -3.69
N PHE A 92 -1.06 -2.52 -3.91
CA PHE A 92 -1.14 -3.21 -5.18
C PHE A 92 -1.52 -2.30 -6.34
N VAL A 93 -2.53 -1.44 -6.18
CA VAL A 93 -2.93 -0.48 -7.22
C VAL A 93 -1.77 0.48 -7.55
N TRP A 94 -1.08 0.99 -6.53
CA TRP A 94 0.04 1.91 -6.73
C TRP A 94 1.22 1.25 -7.44
N ASP A 95 1.58 0.07 -6.97
CA ASP A 95 2.74 -0.71 -7.40
C ASP A 95 2.58 -1.27 -8.82
N THR A 96 1.35 -1.61 -9.23
CA THR A 96 1.11 -2.28 -10.52
C THR A 96 0.41 -1.38 -11.54
N ARG A 97 -0.67 -0.70 -11.16
CA ARG A 97 -1.54 0.03 -12.09
C ARG A 97 -1.11 1.47 -12.33
N LEU A 98 -0.55 2.12 -11.30
CA LEU A 98 -0.11 3.51 -11.39
C LEU A 98 1.37 3.66 -11.72
N ARG A 99 2.16 2.58 -11.61
CA ARG A 99 3.61 2.60 -11.82
C ARG A 99 4.03 3.21 -13.15
N SER A 100 3.43 2.79 -14.26
CA SER A 100 3.79 3.31 -15.59
C SER A 100 3.52 4.80 -15.72
N ARG A 101 2.41 5.28 -15.15
CA ARG A 101 2.01 6.69 -15.16
C ARG A 101 2.98 7.54 -14.32
N ILE A 102 3.34 7.06 -13.12
CA ILE A 102 4.31 7.73 -12.24
C ILE A 102 5.70 7.79 -12.90
N VAL A 103 6.16 6.68 -13.49
CA VAL A 103 7.44 6.64 -14.22
C VAL A 103 7.44 7.57 -15.44
N ALA A 104 6.29 7.72 -16.10
CA ALA A 104 6.10 8.68 -17.20
C ALA A 104 6.01 10.15 -16.73
N GLY A 105 6.05 10.41 -15.41
CA GLY A 105 5.98 11.75 -14.84
C GLY A 105 4.59 12.35 -14.83
N GLU A 106 3.52 11.54 -14.93
CA GLU A 106 2.16 12.04 -14.81
C GLU A 106 1.92 12.63 -13.41
N PRO A 107 1.43 13.88 -13.31
CA PRO A 107 1.19 14.53 -12.03
C PRO A 107 -0.13 14.02 -11.43
N ILE A 108 -0.10 12.81 -10.89
CA ILE A 108 -1.25 12.20 -10.20
C ILE A 108 -1.20 12.53 -8.71
N SER A 109 0.00 12.53 -8.12
CA SER A 109 0.23 12.82 -6.70
C SER A 109 1.73 13.00 -6.41
N MET A 110 2.07 13.67 -5.31
CA MET A 110 3.44 13.65 -4.75
C MET A 110 3.80 12.30 -4.12
N LEU A 111 2.83 11.41 -3.91
CA LEU A 111 3.06 10.06 -3.40
C LEU A 111 3.81 9.24 -4.45
N GLN A 112 5.13 9.13 -4.26
CA GLN A 112 6.03 8.42 -5.17
C GLN A 112 5.83 6.90 -5.06
N LEU A 113 6.49 6.15 -5.94
CA LEU A 113 6.47 4.68 -5.87
C LEU A 113 6.87 4.18 -4.48
N PRO A 114 6.20 3.13 -3.96
CA PRO A 114 6.58 2.55 -2.70
C PRO A 114 8.00 1.95 -2.79
N PRO A 115 8.81 2.10 -1.73
CA PRO A 115 10.08 1.38 -1.63
C PRO A 115 9.81 -0.12 -1.55
N VAL A 116 10.69 -0.92 -2.14
CA VAL A 116 10.52 -2.37 -2.31
C VAL A 116 10.30 -3.06 -0.97
N GLU A 117 10.98 -2.61 0.07
CA GLU A 117 10.89 -3.17 1.42
C GLU A 117 9.49 -2.99 2.01
N ALA A 118 8.89 -1.81 1.85
CA ALA A 118 7.53 -1.55 2.34
C ALA A 118 6.49 -2.37 1.58
N VAL A 119 6.64 -2.54 0.26
CA VAL A 119 5.78 -3.42 -0.53
C VAL A 119 5.86 -4.85 -0.01
N ARG A 120 7.07 -5.34 0.27
CA ARG A 120 7.30 -6.71 0.75
C ARG A 120 6.66 -6.95 2.11
N ASP A 121 6.80 -6.01 3.04
CA ASP A 121 6.21 -6.11 4.37
C ASP A 121 4.68 -6.13 4.30
N VAL A 122 4.10 -5.25 3.47
CA VAL A 122 2.64 -5.19 3.27
C VAL A 122 2.12 -6.46 2.60
N TYR A 123 2.73 -6.93 1.51
CA TYR A 123 2.26 -8.12 0.80
C TYR A 123 2.39 -9.40 1.63
N SER A 124 3.48 -9.53 2.41
CA SER A 124 3.63 -10.66 3.34
C SER A 124 2.51 -10.68 4.36
N THR A 125 2.15 -9.52 4.91
CA THR A 125 1.06 -9.37 5.89
C THR A 125 -0.31 -9.58 5.24
N ALA A 126 -0.52 -9.05 4.04
CA ALA A 126 -1.77 -9.14 3.30
C ALA A 126 -2.10 -10.56 2.85
N LEU A 127 -1.11 -11.36 2.43
CA LEU A 127 -1.34 -12.76 2.06
C LEU A 127 -1.95 -13.58 3.19
N SER A 128 -1.48 -13.38 4.42
CA SER A 128 -2.04 -14.02 5.60
C SER A 128 -3.42 -13.47 5.96
N ALA A 129 -3.61 -12.15 5.96
CA ALA A 129 -4.90 -11.55 6.27
C ALA A 129 -6.01 -11.93 5.29
N LEU A 130 -5.70 -11.95 3.99
CA LEU A 130 -6.67 -12.31 2.95
C LEU A 130 -7.11 -13.78 3.01
N ALA A 131 -6.40 -14.64 3.76
CA ALA A 131 -6.83 -16.00 4.04
C ALA A 131 -8.02 -16.06 5.02
N GLU A 132 -8.10 -15.05 5.90
CA GLU A 132 -9.10 -14.95 6.97
C GLU A 132 -10.32 -14.11 6.56
N VAL A 133 -10.24 -13.40 5.42
CA VAL A 133 -11.35 -12.64 4.85
C VAL A 133 -12.19 -13.54 3.94
N ASP A 134 -13.51 -13.36 3.95
CA ASP A 134 -14.41 -14.07 3.03
C ASP A 134 -13.92 -13.91 1.56
N PRO A 135 -13.72 -15.01 0.80
CA PRO A 135 -13.15 -14.95 -0.54
C PRO A 135 -13.90 -14.05 -1.53
N GLY A 136 -15.22 -13.89 -1.33
CA GLY A 136 -16.11 -13.05 -2.14
C GLY A 136 -16.23 -11.62 -1.62
N HIS A 137 -15.60 -11.28 -0.50
CA HIS A 137 -15.59 -9.93 0.04
C HIS A 137 -14.99 -8.94 -0.96
N LEU A 138 -15.68 -7.80 -1.12
CA LEU A 138 -15.28 -6.73 -2.02
C LEU A 138 -14.42 -5.70 -1.28
N ILE A 139 -13.25 -5.37 -1.83
CA ILE A 139 -12.29 -4.45 -1.21
C ILE A 139 -12.43 -2.99 -1.73
N ALA A 140 -13.22 -2.74 -2.80
CA ALA A 140 -13.50 -1.37 -3.30
C ALA A 140 -14.76 -1.25 -4.21
N ASP A 141 -15.36 -0.04 -4.27
CA ASP A 141 -16.23 0.48 -5.35
C ASP A 141 -15.80 1.94 -5.68
N ARG A 142 -15.95 2.59 -6.85
CA ARG A 142 -17.00 2.58 -7.90
C ARG A 142 -16.57 2.28 -9.35
N THR A 143 -15.31 1.98 -9.67
CA THR A 143 -14.91 1.49 -11.02
C THR A 143 -13.77 0.46 -11.03
N GLY A 144 -13.34 -0.03 -9.86
CA GLY A 144 -12.16 -0.89 -9.70
C GLY A 144 -12.33 -1.93 -8.62
N THR A 145 -13.46 -2.63 -8.58
CA THR A 145 -13.72 -3.66 -7.57
C THR A 145 -12.82 -4.89 -7.78
N THR A 146 -12.20 -5.36 -6.70
CA THR A 146 -11.58 -6.69 -6.62
C THR A 146 -12.20 -7.47 -5.46
N THR A 147 -12.18 -8.79 -5.57
CA THR A 147 -12.49 -9.67 -4.44
C THR A 147 -11.24 -9.94 -3.62
N ALA A 148 -11.41 -10.34 -2.37
CA ALA A 148 -10.32 -10.81 -1.52
C ALA A 148 -9.56 -11.99 -2.15
N SER A 149 -10.27 -12.96 -2.76
CA SER A 149 -9.63 -14.08 -3.46
C SER A 149 -8.80 -13.63 -4.67
N THR A 150 -9.33 -12.77 -5.53
CA THR A 150 -8.60 -12.23 -6.69
C THR A 150 -7.34 -11.49 -6.25
N LEU A 151 -7.44 -10.66 -5.21
CA LEU A 151 -6.30 -9.93 -4.69
C LEU A 151 -5.25 -10.87 -4.09
N ARG A 152 -5.69 -11.89 -3.33
CA ARG A 152 -4.80 -12.88 -2.72
C ARG A 152 -3.99 -13.62 -3.78
N THR A 153 -4.64 -14.07 -4.86
CA THR A 153 -3.97 -14.72 -6.00
C THR A 153 -3.00 -13.77 -6.69
N ALA A 154 -3.39 -12.52 -6.95
CA ALA A 154 -2.53 -11.54 -7.60
C ALA A 154 -1.25 -11.25 -6.79
N ILE A 155 -1.40 -11.05 -5.48
CA ILE A 155 -0.25 -10.85 -4.58
C ILE A 155 0.61 -12.12 -4.51
N ALA A 156 0.01 -13.32 -4.49
CA ALA A 156 0.77 -14.56 -4.48
C ALA A 156 1.67 -14.69 -5.72
N HIS A 157 1.17 -14.36 -6.91
CA HIS A 157 2.01 -14.33 -8.12
C HIS A 157 3.19 -13.34 -7.99
N ILE A 158 2.93 -12.11 -7.54
CA ILE A 158 4.01 -11.12 -7.35
C ILE A 158 5.07 -11.62 -6.36
N VAL A 159 4.63 -12.26 -5.26
CA VAL A 159 5.55 -12.82 -4.26
C VAL A 159 6.44 -13.92 -4.84
N LEU A 160 5.89 -14.76 -5.73
CA LEU A 160 6.64 -15.85 -6.37
C LEU A 160 7.60 -15.35 -7.46
N ASP A 161 7.27 -14.26 -8.13
CA ASP A 161 8.07 -13.68 -9.22
C ASP A 161 9.12 -12.67 -8.73
N ALA A 162 9.13 -12.34 -7.43
CA ALA A 162 9.98 -11.29 -6.88
C ALA A 162 11.47 -11.68 -6.81
N ASP A 163 12.33 -10.70 -7.12
CA ASP A 163 13.78 -10.75 -6.98
C ASP A 163 14.27 -9.51 -6.20
N PRO A 164 14.90 -9.66 -5.01
CA PRO A 164 15.22 -10.92 -4.34
C PRO A 164 13.97 -11.68 -3.85
N PRO A 165 14.05 -13.01 -3.66
CA PRO A 165 12.91 -13.81 -3.25
C PRO A 165 12.40 -13.41 -1.86
N TYR A 166 11.09 -13.57 -1.61
CA TYR A 166 10.49 -13.42 -0.28
C TYR A 166 11.00 -14.50 0.69
N PRO A 167 10.86 -14.31 2.02
CA PRO A 167 11.13 -15.35 2.99
C PRO A 167 10.45 -16.68 2.62
N ALA A 168 11.10 -17.80 2.94
CA ALA A 168 10.68 -19.12 2.48
C ALA A 168 9.23 -19.46 2.89
N GLU A 169 8.81 -19.02 4.07
CA GLU A 169 7.45 -19.21 4.61
C GLU A 169 6.39 -18.48 3.77
N VAL A 170 6.64 -17.21 3.44
CA VAL A 170 5.74 -16.41 2.60
C VAL A 170 5.67 -16.99 1.18
N SER A 171 6.82 -17.38 0.63
CA SER A 171 6.87 -18.03 -0.69
C SER A 171 6.15 -19.38 -0.70
N ALA A 172 6.24 -20.17 0.37
CA ALA A 172 5.55 -21.45 0.49
C ALA A 172 4.03 -21.28 0.60
N GLU A 173 3.54 -20.27 1.33
CA GLU A 173 2.13 -19.90 1.34
C GLU A 173 1.65 -19.51 -0.06
N ALA A 174 2.38 -18.63 -0.76
CA ALA A 174 2.03 -18.21 -2.11
C ALA A 174 1.98 -19.39 -3.10
N ARG A 175 2.93 -20.34 -3.03
CA ARG A 175 2.91 -21.55 -3.89
C ARG A 175 1.67 -22.40 -3.67
N ARG A 176 1.28 -22.62 -2.40
CA ARG A 176 0.08 -23.41 -2.06
C ARG A 176 -1.18 -22.81 -2.69
N LEU A 177 -1.25 -21.49 -2.80
CA LEU A 177 -2.40 -20.79 -3.36
C LEU A 177 -2.49 -20.84 -4.89
N VAL A 178 -1.35 -20.89 -5.57
CA VAL A 178 -1.31 -20.92 -7.04
C VAL A 178 -1.41 -22.35 -7.59
N GLN A 179 -1.10 -23.37 -6.76
CA GLN A 179 -1.07 -24.79 -7.17
C GLN A 179 -2.24 -25.62 -6.67
N GLY A 180 -3.02 -25.12 -5.69
CA GLY A 180 -4.22 -25.77 -5.15
C GLY A 180 -5.49 -25.29 -5.82
#